data_AF-K0EQ26-F1
#
_entry.id   AF-K0EQ26-F1
#
_cell.length_a   1.000
_cell.length_b   1.000
_cell.length_c   1.000
_cell.angle_alpha   90.00
_cell.angle_beta   90.00
_cell.angle_gamma   90.00
#
_symmetry.space_group_name_H-M   'P 1'
#
loop_
_entity.id
_entity.type
_entity.pdbx_description
1 polymer ?
#
loop_
_entity_poly.entity_id
_entity_poly.type
_entity_poly.pdbx_seq_one_letter_code
_entity_poly.pdbx_strand_id
1 'polypeptide(L)'
;MTGAALCGAVAISACGGGSGPKDPAHRDGVALPEPTSSSQAVGSENLGYLWPFTVDRGTIECRAGEQATFTAPDGKIYALNEKAEQSGLPGVEPLRATGAGGDKISLGALRSRAMQLCRFAN
;
A
#
# COMPACT_ATOMS: atom_id res chain seq x y z
N MET A 1 -31.55 3.38 -47.04
CA MET A 1 -30.12 3.63 -47.31
C MET A 1 -29.36 3.07 -46.13
N THR A 2 -28.49 2.10 -46.39
CA THR A 2 -27.82 1.22 -45.43
C THR A 2 -26.81 2.01 -44.58
N GLY A 3 -26.99 2.08 -43.27
CA GLY A 3 -26.06 2.70 -42.33
C GLY A 3 -25.36 1.63 -41.50
N ALA A 4 -24.14 1.28 -41.87
CA ALA A 4 -23.31 0.29 -41.20
C ALA A 4 -22.86 0.81 -39.82
N ALA A 5 -23.40 0.20 -38.75
CA ALA A 5 -22.93 0.42 -37.39
C ALA A 5 -21.60 -0.31 -37.17
N LEU A 6 -20.48 0.40 -37.36
CA LEU A 6 -19.14 -0.06 -37.00
C LEU A 6 -19.02 -0.08 -35.47
N CYS A 7 -19.30 -1.24 -34.86
CA CYS A 7 -18.97 -1.51 -33.46
C CYS A 7 -17.45 -1.64 -33.29
N GLY A 8 -16.77 -0.51 -33.13
CA GLY A 8 -15.37 -0.47 -32.71
C GLY A 8 -15.26 -0.88 -31.24
N ALA A 9 -14.96 -2.15 -30.99
CA ALA A 9 -14.66 -2.67 -29.66
C ALA A 9 -13.29 -2.16 -29.20
N VAL A 10 -13.28 -0.99 -28.56
CA VAL A 10 -12.11 -0.42 -27.89
C VAL A 10 -11.95 -1.16 -26.56
N ALA A 11 -11.23 -2.28 -26.58
CA ALA A 11 -10.88 -3.05 -25.39
C ALA A 11 -9.71 -2.38 -24.64
N ILE A 12 -9.99 -1.33 -23.86
CA ILE A 12 -9.04 -0.77 -22.88
C ILE A 12 -9.42 -1.32 -21.50
N SER A 13 -8.86 -2.49 -21.17
CA SER A 13 -8.97 -3.06 -19.83
C SER A 13 -7.60 -3.49 -19.32
N ALA A 14 -6.60 -2.61 -19.46
CA ALA A 14 -5.40 -2.69 -18.63
C ALA A 14 -5.58 -1.67 -17.51
N CYS A 15 -6.36 -2.03 -16.48
CA CYS A 15 -6.28 -1.36 -15.20
C CYS A 15 -4.81 -1.40 -14.78
N GLY A 16 -4.15 -0.24 -14.82
CA GLY A 16 -2.77 -0.04 -14.39
C GLY A 16 -2.65 -0.23 -12.88
N GLY A 17 -2.84 -1.47 -12.42
CA GLY A 17 -2.34 -1.91 -11.13
C GLY A 17 -0.84 -1.98 -11.28
N GLY A 18 -0.14 -0.99 -10.71
CA GLY A 18 1.32 -0.92 -10.71
C GLY A 18 1.91 -2.30 -10.42
N SER A 19 2.89 -2.70 -11.22
CA SER A 19 3.40 -4.07 -11.18
C SER A 19 3.89 -4.38 -9.78
N GLY A 20 3.30 -5.37 -9.11
CA GLY A 20 3.80 -5.86 -7.83
C GLY A 20 5.21 -6.43 -7.92
N PRO A 21 5.75 -7.01 -6.84
CA PRO A 21 6.97 -7.80 -6.89
C PRO A 21 6.85 -8.89 -7.97
N LYS A 22 7.98 -9.23 -8.61
CA LYS A 22 8.01 -10.21 -9.72
C LYS A 22 7.52 -11.60 -9.30
N ASP A 23 7.89 -12.05 -8.10
CA ASP A 23 7.50 -13.35 -7.54
C ASP A 23 7.39 -13.21 -6.01
N PRO A 24 6.26 -12.72 -5.48
CA PRO A 24 6.06 -12.63 -4.05
C PRO A 24 5.92 -14.04 -3.45
N ALA A 25 6.53 -14.26 -2.28
CA ALA A 25 6.42 -15.53 -1.55
C ALA A 25 4.96 -15.92 -1.24
N HIS A 26 4.08 -14.92 -1.12
CA HIS A 26 2.65 -15.08 -0.90
C HIS A 26 1.91 -14.38 -2.03
N ARG A 27 1.37 -15.17 -2.98
CA ARG A 27 0.64 -14.67 -4.14
C ARG A 27 -0.78 -14.26 -3.78
N ASP A 28 -1.42 -15.08 -2.96
CA ASP A 28 -2.71 -14.79 -2.34
C ASP A 28 -2.45 -14.18 -0.96
N GLY A 29 -2.95 -12.97 -0.75
CA GLY A 29 -2.80 -12.27 0.53
C GLY A 29 -3.54 -13.01 1.64
N VAL A 30 -2.86 -13.27 2.76
CA VAL A 30 -3.48 -13.74 3.99
C VAL A 30 -4.26 -12.58 4.61
N ALA A 31 -5.57 -12.77 4.76
CA ALA A 31 -6.44 -11.74 5.32
C ALA A 31 -5.93 -11.24 6.68
N LEU A 32 -5.82 -9.92 6.82
CA LEU A 32 -5.52 -9.30 8.11
C LEU A 32 -6.71 -9.49 9.05
N PRO A 33 -6.46 -9.71 10.35
CA PRO A 33 -7.53 -9.68 11.34
C PRO A 33 -8.21 -8.31 11.37
N GLU A 34 -9.44 -8.28 11.89
CA GLU A 34 -10.12 -7.03 12.15
C GLU A 34 -9.29 -6.17 13.13
N PRO A 35 -9.05 -4.88 12.84
CA PRO A 35 -8.23 -4.04 13.70
C PRO A 35 -9.00 -3.69 14.97
N THR A 36 -8.31 -3.78 16.12
CA THR A 36 -8.86 -3.47 17.44
C THR A 36 -8.22 -2.23 18.08
N SER A 37 -7.27 -1.59 17.38
CA SER A 37 -6.56 -0.40 17.85
C SER A 37 -6.11 0.46 16.67
N SER A 38 -5.49 1.60 16.98
CA SER A 38 -4.89 2.50 15.97
C SER A 38 -3.61 1.95 15.34
N SER A 39 -3.16 0.77 15.78
CA SER A 39 -1.95 0.09 15.32
C SER A 39 -2.25 -1.35 14.89
N GLN A 40 -1.58 -1.81 13.84
CA GLN A 40 -1.73 -3.17 13.33
C GLN A 40 -0.43 -3.68 12.69
N ALA A 41 -0.04 -4.90 13.06
CA ALA A 41 1.04 -5.62 12.39
C ALA A 41 0.60 -6.03 10.97
N VAL A 42 1.49 -5.85 10.01
CA VAL A 42 1.25 -6.15 8.60
C VAL A 42 2.55 -6.65 7.96
N GLY A 43 2.41 -7.50 6.94
CA GLY A 43 3.53 -8.00 6.18
C GLY A 43 3.22 -8.32 4.73
N SER A 44 4.27 -8.72 4.03
CA SER A 44 4.22 -9.14 2.63
C SER A 44 3.27 -10.32 2.42
N GLU A 45 3.10 -11.17 3.43
CA GLU A 45 2.11 -12.24 3.45
C GLU A 45 0.67 -11.74 3.36
N ASN A 46 0.39 -10.53 3.84
CA ASN A 46 -0.97 -9.98 3.84
C ASN A 46 -1.30 -9.26 2.53
N LEU A 47 -0.32 -8.61 1.92
CA LEU A 47 -0.52 -7.77 0.74
C LEU A 47 -0.01 -8.38 -0.56
N GLY A 48 0.84 -9.41 -0.50
CA GLY A 48 1.38 -10.11 -1.66
C GLY A 48 1.94 -9.16 -2.71
N TYR A 49 1.31 -9.14 -3.88
CA TYR A 49 1.69 -8.25 -4.99
C TYR A 49 1.58 -6.75 -4.67
N LEU A 50 0.86 -6.37 -3.62
CA LEU A 50 0.69 -4.99 -3.20
C LEU A 50 1.67 -4.58 -2.11
N TRP A 51 2.57 -5.47 -1.67
CA TRP A 51 3.54 -5.15 -0.63
C TRP A 51 4.61 -4.16 -1.15
N PRO A 52 4.72 -2.96 -0.56
CA PRO A 52 5.48 -1.87 -1.20
C PRO A 52 6.93 -1.73 -0.71
N PHE A 53 7.40 -2.64 0.16
CA PHE A 53 8.68 -2.49 0.86
C PHE A 53 9.65 -3.64 0.64
N THR A 54 10.94 -3.36 0.84
CA THR A 54 12.03 -4.35 0.80
C THR A 54 12.13 -5.19 2.08
N VAL A 55 11.61 -4.68 3.20
CA VAL A 55 11.41 -5.46 4.44
C VAL A 55 10.18 -6.34 4.30
N ASP A 56 10.14 -7.47 5.01
CA ASP A 56 9.07 -8.47 4.94
C ASP A 56 7.82 -8.08 5.73
N ARG A 57 7.99 -7.30 6.81
CA ARG A 57 6.91 -6.92 7.73
C ARG A 57 7.16 -5.58 8.41
N GLY A 58 6.16 -5.13 9.14
CA GLY A 58 6.27 -4.01 10.08
C GLY A 58 4.94 -3.74 10.78
N THR A 59 4.78 -2.52 11.27
CA THR A 59 3.56 -2.10 11.94
C THR A 59 3.08 -0.80 11.34
N ILE A 60 1.84 -0.77 10.87
CA ILE A 60 1.18 0.47 10.50
C ILE A 60 0.45 1.04 11.70
N GLU A 61 0.46 2.36 11.80
CA GLU A 61 -0.21 3.08 12.88
C GLU A 61 -0.82 4.36 12.33
N CYS A 62 -2.04 4.68 12.74
CA CYS A 62 -2.57 6.04 12.61
C CYS A 62 -2.46 6.76 13.94
N ARG A 63 -1.71 7.86 13.97
CA ARG A 63 -1.52 8.70 15.15
C ARG A 63 -2.48 9.89 15.12
N ALA A 64 -2.52 10.62 16.24
CA ALA A 64 -3.30 11.85 16.37
C ALA A 64 -3.07 12.80 15.18
N GLY A 65 -4.14 13.45 14.72
CA GLY A 65 -4.12 14.29 13.53
C GLY A 65 -4.06 13.51 12.21
N GLU A 66 -4.44 12.23 12.21
CA GLU A 66 -4.46 11.35 11.03
C GLU A 66 -3.09 11.14 10.38
N GLN A 67 -2.04 11.09 11.21
CA GLN A 67 -0.68 10.82 10.74
C GLN A 67 -0.52 9.32 10.54
N ALA A 68 -0.50 8.87 9.29
CA ALA A 68 -0.30 7.46 8.96
C ALA A 68 1.20 7.16 8.94
N THR A 69 1.64 6.15 9.68
CA THR A 69 3.05 5.80 9.84
C THR A 69 3.29 4.31 9.65
N PHE A 70 4.54 3.96 9.33
CA PHE A 70 5.04 2.60 9.27
C PHE A 70 6.29 2.48 10.13
N THR A 71 6.25 1.57 11.10
CA THR A 71 7.41 1.17 11.90
C THR A 71 8.03 -0.07 11.27
N ALA A 72 9.26 0.06 10.80
CA ALA A 72 10.04 -1.02 10.24
C ALA A 72 10.55 -1.99 11.32
N PRO A 73 11.01 -3.20 10.95
CA PRO A 73 11.52 -4.18 11.93
C PRO A 73 12.74 -3.70 12.73
N ASP A 74 13.49 -2.72 12.23
CA ASP A 74 14.60 -2.08 12.93
C ASP A 74 14.15 -1.00 13.94
N GLY A 75 12.83 -0.81 14.11
CA GLY A 75 12.23 0.16 15.01
C GLY A 75 12.13 1.58 14.47
N LYS A 76 12.62 1.86 13.25
CA LYS A 76 12.50 3.19 12.64
C LYS A 76 11.08 3.43 12.15
N ILE A 77 10.61 4.66 12.37
CA ILE A 77 9.28 5.12 12.00
C ILE A 77 9.38 5.99 10.76
N TYR A 78 8.52 5.71 9.78
CA TYR A 78 8.42 6.46 8.53
C TYR A 78 7.00 6.93 8.28
N ALA A 79 6.86 8.05 7.59
CA ALA A 79 5.58 8.60 7.17
C ALA A 79 4.99 7.84 5.97
N LEU A 80 3.69 7.56 6.03
CA LEU A 80 2.89 7.01 4.92
C LEU A 80 2.01 8.06 4.24
N ASN A 81 1.87 9.24 4.83
CA ASN A 81 1.11 10.36 4.27
C ASN A 81 1.76 11.71 4.58
N GLU A 82 1.33 12.74 3.85
CA GLU A 82 1.84 14.11 3.99
C GLU A 82 1.69 14.66 5.41
N LYS A 83 0.62 14.27 6.12
CA LYS A 83 0.39 14.70 7.52
C LYS A 83 1.49 14.20 8.46
N ALA A 84 1.94 12.95 8.29
CA ALA A 84 3.06 12.40 9.04
C ALA A 84 4.40 13.01 8.60
N GLU A 85 4.57 13.33 7.32
CA GLU A 85 5.79 14.02 6.85
C GLU A 85 5.89 15.44 7.44
N GLN A 86 4.76 16.17 7.46
CA GLN A 86 4.67 17.52 8.02
C GLN A 86 4.94 17.56 9.53
N SER A 87 4.79 16.45 10.25
CA SER A 87 5.18 16.36 11.67
C SER A 87 6.67 16.08 11.88
N GLY A 88 7.44 15.94 10.80
CA GLY A 88 8.89 15.74 10.82
C GLY A 88 9.34 14.29 10.69
N LEU A 89 8.43 13.34 10.44
CA LEU A 89 8.81 11.95 10.18
C LEU A 89 9.39 11.81 8.76
N PRO A 90 10.44 11.00 8.59
CA PRO A 90 11.00 10.77 7.27
C PRO A 90 10.02 9.97 6.40
N GLY A 91 9.97 10.27 5.10
CA GLY A 91 9.21 9.47 4.13
C GLY A 91 9.78 8.04 4.00
N VAL A 92 8.94 7.12 3.53
CA VAL A 92 9.28 5.68 3.37
C VAL A 92 10.28 5.35 2.25
N GLU A 93 10.79 6.35 1.53
CA GLU A 93 11.65 6.15 0.35
C GLU A 93 12.83 5.16 0.53
N PRO A 94 13.54 5.14 1.67
CA PRO A 94 14.62 4.16 1.90
C PRO A 94 14.19 2.69 1.87
N LEU A 95 12.90 2.41 2.07
CA LEU A 95 12.35 1.05 2.15
C LEU A 95 11.66 0.61 0.86
N ARG A 96 11.54 1.46 -0.16
CA ARG A 96 10.64 1.24 -1.29
C ARG A 96 11.11 0.13 -2.22
N ALA A 97 10.29 -0.91 -2.35
CA ALA A 97 10.50 -1.96 -3.33
C ALA A 97 10.17 -1.48 -4.76
N THR A 98 10.95 -1.99 -5.70
CA THR A 98 10.73 -1.80 -7.14
C THR A 98 9.95 -3.00 -7.68
N GLY A 99 8.86 -2.71 -8.38
CA GLY A 99 7.96 -3.67 -9.00
C GLY A 99 8.51 -4.28 -10.28
N ALA A 100 7.76 -5.22 -10.86
CA ALA A 100 8.19 -5.94 -12.06
C ALA A 100 8.45 -5.04 -13.28
N GLY A 101 7.70 -3.93 -13.41
CA GLY A 101 7.84 -2.94 -14.49
C GLY A 101 8.97 -1.93 -14.29
N GLY A 102 9.71 -1.99 -13.17
CA GLY A 102 10.77 -1.02 -12.86
C GLY A 102 10.30 0.19 -12.03
N ASP A 103 8.99 0.41 -11.94
CA ASP A 103 8.40 1.44 -11.09
C ASP A 103 8.32 1.02 -9.63
N LYS A 104 8.21 1.99 -8.71
CA LYS A 104 7.96 1.70 -7.30
C LYS A 104 6.53 1.18 -7.10
N ILE A 105 6.39 0.11 -6.31
CA ILE A 105 5.09 -0.50 -6.00
C ILE A 105 4.22 0.50 -5.23
N SER A 106 2.95 0.66 -5.60
CA SER A 106 2.08 1.68 -4.98
C SER A 106 1.95 1.52 -3.45
N LEU A 107 2.02 2.64 -2.72
CA LEU A 107 1.71 2.70 -1.28
C LEU A 107 0.20 2.64 -1.00
N GLY A 108 -0.65 2.72 -2.02
CA GLY A 108 -2.09 2.97 -1.88
C GLY A 108 -2.81 1.96 -0.98
N ALA A 109 -2.49 0.67 -1.11
CA ALA A 109 -3.10 -0.38 -0.28
C ALA A 109 -2.73 -0.22 1.20
N LEU A 110 -1.43 -0.05 1.48
CA LEU A 110 -0.93 0.08 2.84
C LEU A 110 -1.38 1.38 3.51
N ARG A 111 -1.31 2.51 2.77
CA ARG A 111 -1.77 3.82 3.26
C ARG A 111 -3.26 3.79 3.57
N SER A 112 -4.08 3.23 2.66
CA SER A 112 -5.53 3.11 2.89
C SER A 112 -5.82 2.28 4.13
N ARG A 113 -5.08 1.19 4.35
CA ARG A 113 -5.22 0.37 5.56
C ARG A 113 -4.84 1.14 6.82
N ALA A 114 -3.73 1.88 6.81
CA ALA A 114 -3.34 2.73 7.94
C ALA A 114 -4.41 3.78 8.26
N MET A 115 -5.00 4.42 7.25
CA MET A 115 -6.07 5.41 7.44
C MET A 115 -7.33 4.81 8.08
N GLN A 116 -7.65 3.54 7.81
CA GLN A 116 -8.78 2.85 8.47
C GLN A 116 -8.57 2.69 9.99
N LEU A 117 -7.32 2.76 10.47
CA LEU A 117 -7.00 2.68 11.89
C LEU A 117 -7.24 4.01 12.62
N CYS A 118 -7.39 5.12 11.90
CA CYS A 118 -7.57 6.45 12.52
C CYS A 118 -8.84 6.57 13.38
N ARG A 119 -9.85 5.72 13.15
CA ARG A 119 -11.06 5.66 14.00
C ARG A 119 -10.76 5.32 15.47
N PHE A 120 -9.56 4.79 15.75
CA PHE A 120 -9.10 4.45 17.09
C PHE A 120 -8.13 5.49 17.68
N ALA A 121 -7.79 6.55 16.94
CA ALA A 121 -6.71 7.50 17.29
C ALA A 121 -7.24 8.84 17.84
N ASN A 122 -8.48 8.86 18.33
CA ASN A 122 -9.16 10.05 18.85
C ASN A 122 -8.55 10.57 20.15
#